data_AF-A0A7V1DQN2-F1
#
_entry.id   AF-A0A7V1DQN2-F1
#
_cell.length_a   1.000
_cell.length_b   1.000
_cell.length_c   1.000
_cell.angle_alpha   90.00
_cell.angle_beta   90.00
_cell.angle_gamma   90.00
#
_symmetry.space_group_name_H-M   'P 1'
#
loop_
_entity.id
_entity.type
_entity.pdbx_description
1 polymer ?
#
loop_
_entity_poly.entity_id
_entity_poly.type
_entity_poly.pdbx_seq_one_letter_code
_entity_poly.pdbx_strand_id
1 'polypeptide(L)'
;MDLSFSPKELAFAAEAREWLRTHLPVEWRKDHMWTRADDPLWVEIARDWQRLLYEGGWAAISWPRELGGRGATVVERWLFEEE
;
A
#
# COMPACT_ATOMS: atom_id res chain seq x y z
N MET A 1 11.18 -22.72 16.00
CA MET A 1 10.69 -21.83 14.94
C MET A 1 10.64 -20.45 15.54
N ASP A 2 11.47 -19.53 15.05
CA ASP A 2 11.43 -18.13 15.47
C ASP A 2 10.43 -17.41 14.56
N LEU A 3 9.43 -16.76 15.16
CA LEU A 3 8.36 -16.03 14.46
C LEU A 3 8.51 -14.52 14.65
N SER A 4 9.64 -14.06 15.21
CA SER A 4 9.91 -12.64 15.35
C SER A 4 10.26 -12.01 14.01
N PHE A 5 9.83 -10.76 13.80
CA PHE A 5 10.23 -10.00 12.62
C PHE A 5 11.66 -9.49 12.76
N SER A 6 12.41 -9.59 11.68
CA SER A 6 13.75 -9.02 11.58
C SER A 6 13.69 -7.48 11.63
N PRO A 7 14.80 -6.82 12.01
CA PRO A 7 14.89 -5.36 11.97
C PRO A 7 14.61 -4.76 10.58
N LYS A 8 14.91 -5.52 9.50
CA LYS A 8 14.65 -5.09 8.13
C LYS A 8 13.15 -5.08 7.82
N GLU A 9 12.43 -6.13 8.24
CA GLU A 9 10.97 -6.23 8.07
C GLU A 9 10.24 -5.14 8.87
N LEU A 10 10.68 -4.87 10.10
CA LEU A 10 10.13 -3.78 10.92
C LEU A 10 10.39 -2.41 10.30
N ALA A 11 11.57 -2.18 9.73
CA ALA A 11 11.89 -0.94 9.03
C ALA A 11 11.02 -0.76 7.77
N PHE A 12 10.78 -1.84 7.02
CA PHE A 12 9.87 -1.84 5.87
C PHE A 12 8.43 -1.50 6.27
N ALA A 13 7.92 -2.13 7.34
CA ALA A 13 6.58 -1.85 7.85
C ALA A 13 6.44 -0.39 8.33
N ALA A 14 7.45 0.15 8.99
CA ALA A 14 7.45 1.54 9.41
C ALA A 14 7.45 2.51 8.22
N GLU A 15 8.22 2.22 7.17
CA GLU A 15 8.21 3.00 5.92
C GLU A 15 6.85 2.94 5.23
N ALA A 16 6.26 1.75 5.13
CA ALA A 16 4.92 1.53 4.56
C ALA A 16 3.86 2.35 5.31
N ARG A 17 3.81 2.21 6.63
CA ARG A 17 2.86 2.93 7.49
C ARG A 17 2.96 4.44 7.30
N GLU A 18 4.17 4.98 7.31
CA GLU A 18 4.36 6.43 7.18
C GLU A 18 3.98 6.93 5.77
N TRP A 19 4.29 6.15 4.74
CA TRP A 19 3.89 6.48 3.38
C TRP A 19 2.37 6.46 3.22
N LEU A 20 1.70 5.39 3.69
CA LEU A 20 0.25 5.27 3.69
C LEU A 20 -0.39 6.42 4.47
N ARG A 21 0.05 6.69 5.70
CA ARG A 21 -0.48 7.79 6.53
C ARG A 21 -0.42 9.15 5.83
N THR A 22 0.62 9.38 5.05
CA THR A 22 0.85 10.66 4.35
C THR A 22 0.03 10.78 3.06
N HIS A 23 -0.22 9.67 2.36
CA HIS A 23 -0.81 9.69 1.02
C HIS A 23 -2.25 9.16 0.95
N LEU A 24 -2.75 8.51 2.01
CA LEU A 24 -4.07 7.88 2.01
C LEU A 24 -5.18 8.94 1.83
N PRO A 25 -6.02 8.81 0.77
CA PRO A 25 -7.08 9.76 0.47
C PRO A 25 -8.00 9.97 1.67
N VAL A 26 -8.34 11.22 1.97
CA VAL A 26 -9.17 11.56 3.14
C VAL A 26 -10.57 10.96 2.98
N GLU A 27 -11.04 10.85 1.75
CA GLU A 27 -12.31 10.26 1.35
C GLU A 27 -12.42 8.80 1.79
N TRP A 28 -11.31 8.06 1.80
CA TRP A 28 -11.28 6.64 2.18
C TRP A 28 -11.35 6.42 3.70
N ARG A 29 -11.08 7.47 4.50
CA ARG A 29 -11.27 7.42 5.96
C ARG A 29 -12.73 7.58 6.36
N LYS A 30 -13.61 7.94 5.41
CA LYS A 30 -15.04 8.07 5.67
C LYS A 30 -15.68 6.69 5.58
N ASP A 31 -16.54 6.40 6.54
CA ASP A 31 -17.41 5.23 6.48
C ASP A 31 -18.19 5.27 5.15
N HIS A 32 -18.43 4.12 4.52
CA HIS A 32 -19.15 3.94 3.24
C HIS A 32 -18.35 3.81 1.92
N MET A 33 -17.00 3.74 1.93
CA MET A 33 -16.17 3.50 0.73
C MET A 33 -16.69 2.32 -0.12
N TRP A 34 -16.98 1.18 0.51
CA TRP A 34 -17.38 -0.05 -0.17
C TRP A 34 -18.80 -0.04 -0.74
N THR A 35 -19.60 0.98 -0.43
CA THR A 35 -21.02 1.06 -0.84
C THR A 35 -21.27 1.97 -2.04
N ARG A 36 -20.21 2.59 -2.59
CA ARG A 36 -20.30 3.60 -3.66
C ARG A 36 -19.38 3.30 -4.85
N ALA A 37 -19.08 2.03 -5.11
CA ALA A 37 -18.17 1.64 -6.20
C ALA A 37 -18.62 2.13 -7.60
N ASP A 38 -19.91 2.36 -7.80
CA ASP A 38 -20.52 2.76 -9.08
C ASP A 38 -20.54 4.29 -9.28
N ASP A 39 -20.20 5.06 -8.24
CA ASP A 39 -20.19 6.52 -8.31
C ASP A 39 -18.90 6.99 -9.02
N PRO A 40 -19.02 7.75 -10.13
CA PRO A 40 -17.87 8.20 -10.93
C PRO A 40 -16.78 8.90 -10.12
N LEU A 41 -17.15 9.61 -9.05
CA LEU A 41 -16.19 10.27 -8.16
C LEU A 41 -15.27 9.26 -7.47
N TRP A 42 -15.80 8.10 -7.06
CA TRP A 42 -15.01 7.05 -6.43
C TRP A 42 -14.08 6.35 -7.41
N VAL A 43 -14.49 6.21 -8.68
CA VAL A 43 -13.62 5.70 -9.74
C VAL A 43 -12.42 6.62 -9.96
N GLU A 44 -12.64 7.94 -9.98
CA GLU A 44 -11.56 8.92 -10.10
C GLU A 44 -10.60 8.86 -8.91
N ILE A 45 -11.12 8.85 -7.68
CA ILE A 45 -10.30 8.73 -6.46
C ILE A 45 -9.48 7.42 -6.47
N ALA A 46 -10.10 6.30 -6.86
CA ALA A 46 -9.39 5.02 -6.94
C ALA A 46 -8.28 5.04 -8.00
N ARG A 47 -8.49 5.70 -9.14
CA ARG A 47 -7.47 5.85 -10.18
C ARG A 47 -6.30 6.72 -9.71
N ASP A 48 -6.57 7.82 -9.05
CA ASP A 48 -5.51 8.69 -8.50
C ASP A 48 -4.74 7.98 -7.40
N TRP A 49 -5.42 7.19 -6.57
CA TRP A 49 -4.76 6.33 -5.58
C TRP A 49 -3.82 5.30 -6.22
N GLN A 50 -4.27 4.60 -7.27
CA GLN A 50 -3.42 3.65 -8.00
C GLN A 50 -2.20 4.36 -8.63
N ARG A 51 -2.36 5.60 -9.11
CA ARG A 51 -1.24 6.39 -9.61
C ARG A 51 -0.23 6.71 -8.50
N LEU A 52 -0.69 7.16 -7.34
CA LEU A 52 0.18 7.44 -6.18
C LEU A 52 0.93 6.17 -5.72
N LEU A 53 0.24 5.04 -5.65
CA LEU A 53 0.87 3.75 -5.33
C LEU A 53 1.95 3.39 -6.35
N TYR A 54 1.70 3.60 -7.64
CA TYR A 54 2.71 3.36 -8.68
C TYR A 54 3.92 4.28 -8.52
N GLU A 55 3.70 5.58 -8.33
CA GLU A 55 4.76 6.59 -8.15
C GLU A 55 5.61 6.31 -6.88
N GLY A 56 5.00 5.79 -5.81
CA GLY A 56 5.70 5.38 -4.59
C GLY A 56 6.33 3.98 -4.64
N GLY A 57 6.11 3.22 -5.73
CA GLY A 57 6.55 1.83 -5.86
C GLY A 57 5.78 0.83 -4.99
N TRP A 58 4.59 1.21 -4.52
CA TRP A 58 3.72 0.40 -3.65
C TRP A 58 2.63 -0.37 -4.40
N ALA A 59 2.39 -0.08 -5.68
CA ALA A 59 1.36 -0.75 -6.48
C ALA A 59 1.64 -2.25 -6.73
N ALA A 60 2.92 -2.61 -6.88
CA ALA A 60 3.37 -3.97 -7.16
C ALA A 60 4.61 -4.31 -6.33
N ILE A 61 4.50 -4.22 -4.99
CA ILE A 61 5.66 -4.33 -4.08
C ILE A 61 6.47 -5.62 -4.25
N SER A 62 5.83 -6.73 -4.60
CA SER A 62 6.49 -8.03 -4.80
C SER A 62 7.23 -8.15 -6.13
N TRP A 63 6.98 -7.25 -7.09
CA TRP A 63 7.66 -7.29 -8.38
C TRP A 63 9.12 -6.85 -8.24
N PRO A 64 10.02 -7.35 -9.11
CA PRO A 64 11.39 -6.87 -9.18
C PRO A 64 11.47 -5.36 -9.41
N ARG A 65 12.55 -4.73 -8.94
CA ARG A 65 12.76 -3.28 -9.04
C ARG A 65 12.88 -2.81 -10.49
N GLU A 66 13.45 -3.64 -11.35
CA GLU A 66 13.54 -3.43 -12.79
C GLU A 66 12.18 -3.35 -13.50
N LEU A 67 11.12 -3.85 -12.87
CA LEU A 67 9.73 -3.75 -13.36
C LEU A 67 8.91 -2.69 -12.61
N GLY A 68 9.56 -1.85 -11.79
CA GLY A 68 8.91 -0.79 -11.01
C GLY A 68 8.33 -1.24 -9.66
N GLY A 69 8.60 -2.48 -9.23
CA GLY A 69 8.26 -2.96 -7.90
C GLY A 69 9.33 -2.66 -6.85
N ARG A 70 9.21 -3.27 -5.66
CA ARG A 70 10.17 -3.11 -4.54
C ARG A 70 11.00 -4.35 -4.26
N GLY A 71 10.70 -5.47 -4.93
CA GLY A 71 11.31 -6.78 -4.66
C GLY A 71 10.97 -7.30 -3.26
N ALA A 72 9.78 -6.94 -2.75
CA ALA A 72 9.35 -7.31 -1.41
C ALA A 72 9.19 -8.82 -1.28
N THR A 73 9.70 -9.35 -0.18
CA THR A 73 9.51 -10.73 0.25
C THR A 73 8.04 -10.99 0.62
N VAL A 74 7.69 -12.26 0.82
CA VAL A 74 6.32 -12.65 1.25
C VAL A 74 5.97 -12.03 2.60
N VAL A 75 6.92 -11.96 3.54
CA VAL A 75 6.70 -11.36 4.87
C VAL A 75 6.54 -9.86 4.76
N GLU A 76 7.39 -9.16 4.01
CA GLU A 76 7.25 -7.72 3.76
C GLU A 76 5.92 -7.40 3.06
N ARG A 77 5.49 -8.23 2.11
CA ARG A 77 4.17 -8.10 1.48
C ARG A 77 3.04 -8.24 2.49
N TRP A 78 3.09 -9.27 3.33
CA TRP A 78 2.07 -9.48 4.36
C TRP A 78 2.04 -8.31 5.35
N LEU A 79 3.20 -7.81 5.78
CA LEU A 79 3.30 -6.62 6.63
C LEU A 79 2.65 -5.41 5.97
N PHE A 80 2.88 -5.16 4.68
CA PHE A 80 2.24 -4.05 3.96
C PHE A 80 0.72 -4.19 3.88
N GLU A 81 0.19 -5.41 3.71
CA GLU A 81 -1.25 -5.67 3.63
C GLU A 81 -1.97 -5.49 5.00
N GLU A 82 -1.24 -5.58 6.12
CA GLU A 82 -1.75 -5.35 7.48
C GLU A 82 -1.75 -3.86 7.90
N GLU A 83 -1.00 -2.99 7.20
CA GLU A 83 -0.95 -1.54 7.45
C GLU A 83 -2.13 -0.79 6.81
#